data_AF-A0A6L8WCU0-F1
#
_entry.id   AF-A0A6L8WCU0-F1
#
_cell.length_a   1.000
_cell.length_b   1.000
_cell.length_c   1.000
_cell.angle_alpha   90.00
_cell.angle_beta   90.00
_cell.angle_gamma   90.00
#
_symmetry.space_group_name_H-M   'P 1'
#
loop_
_entity.id
_entity.type
_entity.pdbx_description
1 polymer ?
#
loop_
_entity_poly.entity_id
_entity_poly.type
_entity_poly.pdbx_seq_one_letter_code
_entity_poly.pdbx_strand_id
1 'polypeptide(L)'
;MNELRQIMADTVEKLFSDQVTKKLKEQAEAAVFPDALLQAITENGLLHVLVPENMGGVSGQFADAEVIARAVGRHAVPLPVVEQIISNYLLASAGITPPDGITVFAPVRDSETINLHDGAVTGTATRVPWGRKADHIAVVTDEGIALIKAGDFSLTENQSIASEPRDTLEFNGATAIASGSLPSGMTAHSVFALGAMMRASQMAGAIEWILEASVQYANDRVQFGRPLGKFQAIQQNMAEMAGHAAASGAAALGAFQAADLAHEGNVDSTFEIAAAKTRISEAAGIVTSHAHQIHGAIGFTYEHDLHFRTRRLWSWRDEFGSDSYWADWIGGRILALEADDLWPWLTTRPT
;
A
#
# COMPACT_ATOMS: atom_id res chain seq x y z
N MET A 1 -3.59 6.49 -20.65
CA MET A 1 -3.68 5.11 -20.12
C MET A 1 -3.35 4.18 -21.26
N ASN A 2 -2.41 3.25 -21.10
CA ASN A 2 -2.10 2.25 -22.14
C ASN A 2 -3.18 1.13 -22.12
N GLU A 3 -3.18 0.26 -23.13
CA GLU A 3 -4.20 -0.80 -23.26
C GLU A 3 -4.16 -1.80 -22.09
N LEU A 4 -2.96 -2.21 -21.66
CA LEU A 4 -2.76 -3.10 -20.51
C LEU A 4 -3.40 -2.53 -19.24
N ARG A 5 -3.15 -1.26 -18.94
CA ARG A 5 -3.66 -0.58 -17.74
C ARG A 5 -5.18 -0.48 -17.75
N GLN A 6 -5.78 -0.25 -18.92
CA GLN A 6 -7.24 -0.23 -19.03
C GLN A 6 -7.83 -1.61 -18.77
N ILE A 7 -7.27 -2.67 -19.37
CA ILE A 7 -7.70 -4.05 -19.15
C ILE A 7 -7.55 -4.44 -17.67
N MET A 8 -6.44 -4.06 -17.04
CA MET A 8 -6.23 -4.28 -15.61
C MET A 8 -7.25 -3.54 -14.75
N ALA A 9 -7.52 -2.26 -15.05
CA ALA A 9 -8.52 -1.47 -14.34
C ALA A 9 -9.91 -2.10 -14.39
N ASP A 10 -10.35 -2.51 -15.57
CA ASP A 10 -11.66 -3.15 -15.76
C ASP A 10 -11.72 -4.50 -15.05
N THR A 11 -10.62 -5.26 -15.09
CA THR A 11 -10.50 -6.56 -14.41
C THR A 11 -10.58 -6.41 -12.89
N VAL A 12 -9.78 -5.53 -12.29
CA VAL A 12 -9.76 -5.36 -10.82
C VAL A 12 -11.07 -4.77 -10.32
N GLU A 13 -11.66 -3.81 -11.03
CA GLU A 13 -12.91 -3.20 -10.60
C GLU A 13 -14.04 -4.23 -10.62
N LYS A 14 -14.18 -5.00 -11.71
CA LYS A 14 -15.17 -6.07 -11.80
C LYS A 14 -14.95 -7.16 -10.77
N LEU A 15 -13.72 -7.65 -10.63
CA LEU A 15 -13.39 -8.72 -9.70
C LEU A 15 -13.71 -8.31 -8.26
N PHE A 16 -13.29 -7.11 -7.86
CA PHE A 16 -13.47 -6.66 -6.49
C PHE A 16 -14.90 -6.21 -6.20
N SER A 17 -15.60 -5.57 -7.15
CA SER A 17 -17.02 -5.25 -6.98
C SER A 17 -17.88 -6.49 -6.78
N ASP A 18 -17.57 -7.57 -7.49
CA ASP A 18 -18.35 -8.81 -7.46
C ASP A 18 -18.04 -9.65 -6.19
N GLN A 19 -16.76 -9.72 -5.80
CA GLN A 19 -16.34 -10.66 -4.76
C GLN A 19 -16.11 -10.04 -3.38
N VAL A 20 -15.72 -8.76 -3.28
CA VAL A 20 -15.34 -8.11 -2.01
C VAL A 20 -16.58 -7.56 -1.29
N THR A 21 -17.47 -8.47 -0.95
CA THR A 21 -18.73 -8.17 -0.27
C THR A 21 -18.51 -7.75 1.19
N LYS A 22 -19.51 -7.09 1.78
CA LYS A 22 -19.55 -6.83 3.23
C LYS A 22 -19.32 -8.10 4.06
N LYS A 23 -20.01 -9.19 3.71
CA LYS A 23 -19.89 -10.48 4.38
C LYS A 23 -18.46 -11.02 4.33
N LEU A 24 -17.79 -10.93 3.18
CA LEU A 24 -16.39 -11.36 3.05
C LEU A 24 -15.47 -10.56 3.98
N LYS A 25 -15.66 -9.24 4.09
CA LYS A 25 -14.88 -8.39 4.99
C LYS A 25 -15.15 -8.71 6.47
N GLU A 26 -16.41 -8.93 6.86
CA GLU A 26 -16.77 -9.35 8.21
C GLU A 26 -16.15 -10.72 8.57
N GLN A 27 -16.18 -11.67 7.65
CA GLN A 27 -15.54 -12.98 7.81
C GLN A 27 -14.02 -12.86 7.96
N ALA A 28 -13.38 -11.99 7.16
CA ALA A 28 -11.95 -11.73 7.27
C ALA A 28 -11.57 -11.15 8.64
N GLU A 29 -12.36 -10.23 9.19
CA GLU A 29 -12.13 -9.71 10.56
C GLU A 29 -12.34 -10.78 11.64
N ALA A 30 -13.16 -11.79 11.35
CA ALA A 30 -13.32 -12.99 12.18
C ALA A 30 -12.26 -14.07 11.88
N ALA A 31 -11.10 -13.67 11.32
CA ALA A 31 -9.95 -14.50 10.99
C ALA A 31 -10.20 -15.62 9.96
N VAL A 32 -11.27 -15.52 9.15
CA VAL A 32 -11.49 -16.42 8.01
C VAL A 32 -10.74 -15.88 6.80
N PHE A 33 -9.75 -16.63 6.32
CA PHE A 33 -8.93 -16.21 5.19
C PHE A 33 -9.71 -16.33 3.85
N PRO A 34 -9.74 -15.30 2.99
CA PRO A 34 -10.48 -15.35 1.71
C PRO A 34 -9.79 -16.14 0.58
N ASP A 35 -9.62 -17.46 0.74
CA ASP A 35 -8.89 -18.31 -0.22
C ASP A 35 -9.42 -18.19 -1.67
N ALA A 36 -10.74 -18.19 -1.86
CA ALA A 36 -11.34 -18.09 -3.20
C ALA A 36 -11.04 -16.75 -3.90
N LEU A 37 -11.00 -15.65 -3.13
CA LEU A 37 -10.64 -14.34 -3.68
C LEU A 37 -9.16 -14.30 -4.04
N LEU A 38 -8.29 -14.86 -3.19
CA LEU A 38 -6.85 -14.96 -3.49
C LEU A 38 -6.62 -15.77 -4.76
N GLN A 39 -7.28 -16.92 -4.90
CA GLN A 39 -7.21 -17.75 -6.11
C GLN A 39 -7.61 -16.94 -7.35
N ALA A 40 -8.73 -16.22 -7.31
CA ALA A 40 -9.18 -15.41 -8.44
C ALA A 40 -8.18 -14.29 -8.78
N ILE A 41 -7.56 -13.65 -7.79
CA ILE A 41 -6.51 -12.63 -8.00
C ILE A 41 -5.28 -13.25 -8.69
N THR A 42 -4.86 -14.44 -8.23
CA THR A 42 -3.72 -15.17 -8.79
C THR A 42 -3.98 -15.61 -10.23
N GLU A 43 -5.16 -16.15 -10.53
CA GLU A 43 -5.55 -16.60 -11.87
C GLU A 43 -5.61 -15.45 -12.89
N ASN A 44 -5.88 -14.22 -12.44
CA ASN A 44 -5.84 -13.02 -13.28
C ASN A 44 -4.43 -12.42 -13.42
N GLY A 45 -3.39 -13.04 -12.85
CA GLY A 45 -1.99 -12.60 -12.99
C GLY A 45 -1.64 -11.31 -12.24
N LEU A 46 -2.54 -10.82 -11.37
CA LEU A 46 -2.41 -9.50 -10.75
C LEU A 46 -1.19 -9.38 -9.82
N LEU A 47 -0.76 -10.48 -9.22
CA LEU A 47 0.37 -10.52 -8.27
C LEU A 47 1.75 -10.48 -8.95
N HIS A 48 1.81 -10.69 -10.26
CA HIS A 48 3.04 -10.73 -11.05
C HIS A 48 3.12 -9.55 -12.05
N VAL A 49 2.35 -8.48 -11.81
CA VAL A 49 2.27 -7.31 -12.69
C VAL A 49 3.66 -6.69 -13.00
N LEU A 50 4.53 -6.61 -11.99
CA LEU A 50 5.88 -6.03 -12.11
C LEU A 50 6.97 -7.08 -12.40
N VAL A 51 6.60 -8.35 -12.56
CA VAL A 51 7.58 -9.43 -12.76
C VAL A 51 7.86 -9.58 -14.27
N PRO A 52 9.12 -9.77 -14.69
CA PRO A 52 9.47 -10.03 -16.08
C PRO A 52 8.76 -11.28 -16.66
N GLU A 53 8.44 -11.26 -17.96
CA GLU A 53 7.78 -12.36 -18.66
C GLU A 53 8.59 -13.68 -18.60
N ASN A 54 9.92 -13.59 -18.68
CA ASN A 54 10.80 -14.76 -18.57
C ASN A 54 10.83 -15.39 -17.17
N MET A 55 10.23 -14.73 -16.18
CA MET A 55 10.02 -15.21 -14.81
C MET A 55 8.53 -15.45 -14.50
N GLY A 56 7.67 -15.51 -15.52
CA GLY A 56 6.24 -15.81 -15.36
C GLY A 56 5.35 -14.61 -15.03
N GLY A 57 5.86 -13.38 -15.17
CA GLY A 57 5.05 -12.16 -15.04
C GLY A 57 4.59 -11.55 -16.36
N VAL A 58 4.25 -10.27 -16.33
CA VAL A 58 3.70 -9.51 -17.48
C VAL A 58 4.54 -8.30 -17.88
N SER A 59 5.70 -8.08 -17.24
CA SER A 59 6.60 -6.94 -17.49
C SER A 59 5.90 -5.57 -17.49
N GLY A 60 4.92 -5.38 -16.61
CA GLY A 60 4.16 -4.15 -16.46
C GLY A 60 4.97 -3.04 -15.79
N GLN A 61 4.44 -1.83 -15.88
CA GLN A 61 4.99 -0.64 -15.25
C GLN A 61 4.44 -0.48 -13.82
N PHE A 62 5.14 0.29 -12.98
CA PHE A 62 4.63 0.73 -11.67
C PHE A 62 3.27 1.40 -11.80
N ALA A 63 3.07 2.26 -12.80
CA ALA A 63 1.76 2.86 -13.05
C ALA A 63 0.64 1.84 -13.38
N ASP A 64 0.97 0.59 -13.75
CA ASP A 64 -0.01 -0.50 -13.92
C ASP A 64 -0.30 -1.18 -12.57
N ALA A 65 0.72 -1.37 -11.72
CA ALA A 65 0.55 -1.85 -10.35
C ALA A 65 -0.26 -0.86 -9.48
N GLU A 66 -0.17 0.44 -9.77
CA GLU A 66 -0.92 1.50 -9.10
C GLU A 66 -2.44 1.26 -9.16
N VAL A 67 -2.95 0.83 -10.32
CA VAL A 67 -4.37 0.53 -10.52
C VAL A 67 -4.84 -0.59 -9.58
N ILE A 68 -4.00 -1.61 -9.39
CA ILE A 68 -4.29 -2.73 -8.49
C ILE A 68 -4.25 -2.24 -7.03
N ALA A 69 -3.20 -1.51 -6.64
CA ALA A 69 -3.05 -0.98 -5.28
C ALA A 69 -4.20 -0.03 -4.89
N ARG A 70 -4.62 0.85 -5.80
CA ARG A 70 -5.75 1.77 -5.61
C ARG A 70 -7.05 0.99 -5.46
N ALA A 71 -7.31 0.02 -6.32
CA ALA A 71 -8.51 -0.81 -6.26
C ALA A 71 -8.58 -1.65 -4.97
N VAL A 72 -7.45 -2.21 -4.51
CA VAL A 72 -7.34 -2.92 -3.23
C VAL A 72 -7.79 -2.03 -2.07
N GLY A 73 -7.32 -0.78 -2.04
CA GLY A 73 -7.73 0.22 -1.06
C GLY A 73 -9.20 0.61 -1.17
N ARG A 74 -9.65 0.90 -2.39
CA ARG A 74 -11.03 1.28 -2.71
C ARG A 74 -12.05 0.23 -2.30
N HIS A 75 -11.75 -1.05 -2.45
CA HIS A 75 -12.66 -2.15 -2.10
C HIS A 75 -12.42 -2.70 -0.68
N ALA A 76 -11.37 -2.23 0.00
CA ALA A 76 -10.93 -2.75 1.30
C ALA A 76 -10.64 -4.25 1.26
N VAL A 77 -9.89 -4.68 0.24
CA VAL A 77 -9.52 -6.09 0.01
C VAL A 77 -8.68 -6.60 1.18
N PRO A 78 -9.13 -7.64 1.91
CA PRO A 78 -8.42 -8.17 3.07
C PRO A 78 -7.46 -9.29 2.67
N LEU A 79 -6.47 -8.99 1.82
CA LEU A 79 -5.45 -9.94 1.33
C LEU A 79 -4.08 -9.25 1.14
N PRO A 80 -2.96 -9.99 1.17
CA PRO A 80 -1.59 -9.47 0.99
C PRO A 80 -1.23 -9.10 -0.47
N VAL A 81 -2.12 -8.43 -1.19
CA VAL A 81 -1.96 -8.18 -2.63
C VAL A 81 -0.75 -7.29 -2.91
N VAL A 82 -0.66 -6.14 -2.24
CA VAL A 82 0.41 -5.18 -2.50
C VAL A 82 1.74 -5.65 -1.92
N GLU A 83 1.70 -6.36 -0.79
CA GLU A 83 2.85 -7.01 -0.17
C GLU A 83 3.46 -8.08 -1.09
N GLN A 84 2.60 -8.83 -1.79
CA GLN A 84 3.08 -9.83 -2.72
C GLN A 84 3.59 -9.22 -4.03
N ILE A 85 2.93 -8.19 -4.57
CA ILE A 85 3.43 -7.47 -5.76
C ILE A 85 4.83 -6.91 -5.52
N ILE A 86 5.06 -6.24 -4.39
CA ILE A 86 6.38 -5.68 -4.07
C ILE A 86 7.41 -6.78 -3.79
N SER A 87 7.04 -7.85 -3.08
CA SER A 87 7.93 -8.98 -2.82
C SER A 87 8.38 -9.64 -4.13
N ASN A 88 7.43 -9.91 -5.03
CA ASN A 88 7.70 -10.52 -6.32
C ASN A 88 8.59 -9.62 -7.20
N TYR A 89 8.33 -8.31 -7.20
CA TYR A 89 9.18 -7.34 -7.90
C TYR A 89 10.63 -7.35 -7.40
N LEU A 90 10.82 -7.33 -6.07
CA LEU A 90 12.15 -7.28 -5.48
C LEU A 90 12.93 -8.58 -5.68
N LEU A 91 12.26 -9.73 -5.56
CA LEU A 91 12.85 -11.04 -5.85
C LEU A 91 13.30 -11.11 -7.30
N ALA A 92 12.42 -10.75 -8.25
CA ALA A 92 12.75 -10.75 -9.67
C ALA A 92 13.90 -9.78 -10.00
N SER A 93 13.91 -8.61 -9.36
CA SER A 93 14.98 -7.61 -9.51
C SER A 93 16.35 -8.11 -9.02
N ALA A 94 16.35 -9.07 -8.08
CA ALA A 94 17.55 -9.74 -7.58
C ALA A 94 17.87 -11.06 -8.32
N GLY A 95 17.16 -11.36 -9.42
CA GLY A 95 17.37 -12.58 -10.20
C GLY A 95 16.74 -13.84 -9.60
N ILE A 96 15.88 -13.70 -8.59
CA ILE A 96 15.18 -14.81 -7.94
C ILE A 96 13.77 -14.90 -8.52
N THR A 97 13.44 -16.04 -9.15
CA THR A 97 12.07 -16.30 -9.61
C THR A 97 11.11 -16.30 -8.41
N PRO A 98 10.04 -15.48 -8.41
CA PRO A 98 9.04 -15.50 -7.34
C PRO A 98 8.46 -16.92 -7.14
N PRO A 99 8.37 -17.42 -5.89
CA PRO A 99 7.84 -18.75 -5.64
C PRO A 99 6.31 -18.76 -5.74
N ASP A 100 5.75 -19.96 -5.93
CA ASP A 100 4.32 -20.19 -5.75
C ASP A 100 3.91 -19.95 -4.27
N GLY A 101 2.65 -19.57 -4.05
CA GLY A 101 2.10 -19.29 -2.73
C GLY A 101 2.19 -17.83 -2.32
N ILE A 102 1.84 -17.52 -1.07
CA ILE A 102 1.82 -16.16 -0.54
C ILE A 102 3.24 -15.76 -0.15
N THR A 103 3.75 -14.69 -0.76
CA THR A 103 5.01 -14.07 -0.36
C THR A 103 4.75 -12.68 0.21
N VAL A 104 5.30 -12.38 1.39
CA VAL A 104 5.21 -11.05 2.02
C VAL A 104 6.58 -10.46 2.27
N PHE A 105 6.61 -9.16 2.51
CA PHE A 105 7.82 -8.35 2.58
C PHE A 105 8.22 -8.02 4.04
N ALA A 106 9.51 -8.10 4.35
CA ALA A 106 10.09 -7.67 5.62
C ALA A 106 11.52 -7.09 5.43
N PRO A 107 12.00 -6.17 6.30
CA PRO A 107 11.27 -5.52 7.39
C PRO A 107 10.35 -4.40 6.88
N VAL A 108 9.39 -3.97 7.70
CA VAL A 108 8.45 -2.87 7.36
C VAL A 108 8.65 -1.62 8.21
N ARG A 109 9.76 -1.56 8.94
CA ARG A 109 10.21 -0.41 9.74
C ARG A 109 11.66 -0.10 9.41
N ASP A 110 11.94 1.18 9.12
CA ASP A 110 13.29 1.65 8.76
C ASP A 110 14.34 1.40 9.86
N SER A 111 13.92 1.37 11.13
CA SER A 111 14.80 1.09 12.27
C SER A 111 15.21 -0.37 12.42
N GLU A 112 14.62 -1.29 11.64
CA GLU A 112 14.88 -2.72 11.74
C GLU A 112 15.91 -3.14 10.69
N THR A 113 16.98 -3.78 11.14
CA THR A 113 18.02 -4.34 10.27
C THR A 113 18.03 -5.84 10.44
N ILE A 114 18.07 -6.55 9.32
CA ILE A 114 18.18 -8.01 9.25
C ILE A 114 19.48 -8.32 8.53
N ASN A 115 20.27 -9.24 9.08
CA ASN A 115 21.58 -9.58 8.54
C ASN A 115 21.50 -10.91 7.79
N LEU A 116 22.22 -11.01 6.67
CA LEU A 116 22.49 -12.25 5.96
C LEU A 116 23.97 -12.59 6.10
N HIS A 117 24.29 -13.78 6.57
CA HIS A 117 25.68 -14.25 6.64
C HIS A 117 25.74 -15.74 6.35
N ASP A 118 26.53 -16.17 5.38
CA ASP A 118 26.68 -17.58 4.96
C ASP A 118 25.33 -18.29 4.72
N GLY A 119 24.34 -17.57 4.15
CA GLY A 119 23.01 -18.10 3.88
C GLY A 119 22.08 -18.17 5.10
N ALA A 120 22.53 -17.73 6.28
CA ALA A 120 21.72 -17.64 7.49
C ALA A 120 21.23 -16.20 7.72
N VAL A 121 19.93 -16.04 7.91
CA VAL A 121 19.25 -14.78 8.18
C VAL A 121 19.06 -14.61 9.69
N THR A 122 19.45 -13.46 10.21
CA THR A 122 19.33 -13.12 11.64
C THR A 122 18.75 -11.73 11.85
N GLY A 123 17.79 -11.61 12.75
CA GLY A 123 17.16 -10.33 13.08
C GLY A 123 15.68 -10.47 13.41
N THR A 124 15.03 -9.34 13.60
CA THR A 124 13.61 -9.27 13.95
C THR A 124 12.91 -8.24 13.06
N ALA A 125 11.78 -8.64 12.49
CA ALA A 125 10.87 -7.75 11.77
C ALA A 125 9.55 -7.66 12.51
N THR A 126 9.16 -6.48 12.96
CA THR A 126 7.87 -6.29 13.65
C THR A 126 6.82 -5.74 12.71
N ARG A 127 5.54 -6.01 13.03
CA ARG A 127 4.37 -5.52 12.28
C ARG A 127 4.32 -5.97 10.82
N VAL A 128 4.95 -7.09 10.45
CA VAL A 128 4.92 -7.65 9.10
C VAL A 128 3.49 -7.99 8.71
N PRO A 129 2.92 -7.34 7.68
CA PRO A 129 1.56 -7.64 7.24
C PRO A 129 1.46 -9.09 6.77
N TRP A 130 0.43 -9.79 7.24
CA TRP A 130 0.10 -11.15 6.79
C TRP A 130 1.17 -12.21 7.05
N GLY A 131 2.13 -11.97 7.95
CA GLY A 131 3.23 -12.90 8.24
C GLY A 131 2.78 -14.33 8.55
N ARG A 132 1.69 -14.50 9.31
CA ARG A 132 1.14 -15.83 9.66
C ARG A 132 0.48 -16.59 8.52
N LYS A 133 0.22 -15.91 7.40
CA LYS A 133 -0.38 -16.49 6.19
C LYS A 133 0.63 -16.65 5.07
N ALA A 134 1.84 -16.12 5.23
CA ALA A 134 2.87 -16.20 4.21
C ALA A 134 3.45 -17.61 4.13
N ASP A 135 3.58 -18.13 2.91
CA ASP A 135 4.36 -19.32 2.61
C ASP A 135 5.85 -18.97 2.52
N HIS A 136 6.16 -17.72 2.14
CA HIS A 136 7.51 -17.20 2.00
C HIS A 136 7.62 -15.75 2.49
N ILE A 137 8.79 -15.38 3.00
CA ILE A 137 9.14 -14.01 3.34
C ILE A 137 10.27 -13.55 2.42
N ALA A 138 10.03 -12.48 1.69
CA ALA A 138 11.03 -11.70 0.99
C ALA A 138 11.68 -10.73 1.99
N VAL A 139 12.88 -11.06 2.43
CA VAL A 139 13.59 -10.37 3.52
C VAL A 139 14.68 -9.48 2.95
N VAL A 140 14.57 -8.17 3.10
CA VAL A 140 15.66 -7.23 2.82
C VAL A 140 16.68 -7.31 3.94
N THR A 141 17.93 -7.47 3.56
CA THR A 141 19.08 -7.66 4.44
C THR A 141 20.16 -6.64 4.12
N ASP A 142 21.22 -6.64 4.91
CA ASP A 142 22.44 -5.87 4.66
C ASP A 142 23.18 -6.27 3.38
N GLU A 143 23.01 -7.50 2.89
CA GLU A 143 23.63 -8.00 1.64
C GLU A 143 22.71 -7.97 0.41
N GLY A 144 21.45 -7.57 0.56
CA GLY A 144 20.47 -7.55 -0.53
C GLY A 144 19.11 -8.12 -0.10
N ILE A 145 18.63 -9.13 -0.79
CA ILE A 145 17.36 -9.80 -0.48
C ILE A 145 17.54 -11.31 -0.32
N ALA A 146 16.88 -11.88 0.67
CA ALA A 146 16.81 -13.31 0.93
C ALA A 146 15.36 -13.80 0.91
N LEU A 147 15.15 -15.00 0.38
CA LEU A 147 13.87 -15.69 0.42
C LEU A 147 13.89 -16.72 1.54
N ILE A 148 12.96 -16.60 2.49
CA ILE A 148 12.82 -17.52 3.62
C ILE A 148 11.49 -18.25 3.52
N LYS A 149 11.51 -19.57 3.69
CA LYS A 149 10.29 -20.39 3.70
C LYS A 149 9.62 -20.36 5.07
N ALA A 150 8.29 -20.40 5.10
CA ALA A 150 7.53 -20.58 6.32
C ALA A 150 8.01 -21.79 7.13
N GLY A 151 8.08 -21.63 8.45
CA GLY A 151 8.57 -22.64 9.39
C GLY A 151 10.04 -22.49 9.79
N ASP A 152 10.80 -21.62 9.13
CA ASP A 152 12.21 -21.34 9.45
C ASP A 152 12.41 -20.05 10.28
N PHE A 153 11.32 -19.51 10.84
CA PHE A 153 11.31 -18.35 11.72
C PHE A 153 10.26 -18.54 12.82
N SER A 154 10.47 -17.91 13.99
CA SER A 154 9.43 -17.80 15.01
C SER A 154 8.48 -16.67 14.66
N LEU A 155 7.20 -16.85 15.02
CA LEU A 155 6.14 -15.89 14.76
C LEU A 155 5.39 -15.56 16.05
N THR A 156 5.21 -14.27 16.31
CA THR A 156 4.28 -13.76 17.32
C THR A 156 3.13 -13.04 16.62
N GLU A 157 1.91 -13.54 16.85
CA GLU A 157 0.70 -12.98 16.26
C GLU A 157 0.37 -11.59 16.81
N ASN A 158 0.13 -10.64 15.91
CA ASN A 158 -0.40 -9.33 16.27
C ASN A 158 -1.34 -8.82 15.15
N GLN A 159 -2.10 -7.76 15.42
CA GLN A 159 -3.08 -7.24 14.47
C GLN A 159 -3.14 -5.71 14.50
N SER A 160 -3.54 -5.12 13.39
CA SER A 160 -3.86 -3.70 13.32
C SER A 160 -5.22 -3.39 13.97
N ILE A 161 -5.52 -2.11 14.11
CA ILE A 161 -6.85 -1.64 14.51
C ILE A 161 -7.93 -1.97 13.46
N ALA A 162 -7.55 -2.36 12.24
CA ALA A 162 -8.44 -2.85 11.20
C ALA A 162 -8.61 -4.39 11.23
N SER A 163 -8.16 -5.05 12.31
CA SER A 163 -8.18 -6.51 12.48
C SER A 163 -7.39 -7.27 11.40
N GLU A 164 -6.40 -6.64 10.78
CA GLU A 164 -5.52 -7.30 9.81
C GLU A 164 -4.23 -7.78 10.49
N PRO A 165 -3.68 -8.96 10.13
CA PRO A 165 -2.44 -9.46 10.72
C PRO A 165 -1.26 -8.49 10.54
N ARG A 166 -0.50 -8.26 11.62
CA ARG A 166 0.71 -7.43 11.68
C ARG A 166 1.74 -8.11 12.57
N ASP A 167 2.18 -9.29 12.15
CA ASP A 167 2.89 -10.23 12.99
C ASP A 167 4.35 -9.81 13.23
N THR A 168 4.97 -10.34 14.28
CA THR A 168 6.41 -10.21 14.51
C THR A 168 7.09 -11.50 14.08
N LEU A 169 8.11 -11.38 13.23
CA LEU A 169 8.92 -12.49 12.73
C LEU A 169 10.33 -12.37 13.32
N GLU A 170 10.83 -13.45 13.91
CA GLU A 170 12.21 -13.51 14.40
C GLU A 170 12.99 -14.60 13.66
N PHE A 171 14.11 -14.19 13.09
CA PHE A 171 15.02 -15.04 12.36
C PHE A 171 16.21 -15.34 13.27
N ASN A 172 16.34 -16.60 13.69
CA ASN A 172 17.38 -17.08 14.59
C ASN A 172 18.37 -17.97 13.84
N GLY A 173 18.90 -17.47 12.72
CA GLY A 173 19.72 -18.25 11.78
C GLY A 173 18.86 -19.01 10.77
N ALA A 174 17.78 -18.37 10.29
CA ALA A 174 16.89 -18.94 9.29
C ALA A 174 17.64 -19.16 7.97
N THR A 175 17.46 -20.31 7.32
CA THR A 175 18.15 -20.64 6.08
C THR A 175 17.48 -19.98 4.88
N ALA A 176 18.22 -19.12 4.17
CA ALA A 176 17.78 -18.56 2.91
C ALA A 176 17.72 -19.66 1.84
N ILE A 177 16.54 -19.90 1.27
CA ILE A 177 16.37 -20.83 0.15
C ILE A 177 16.86 -20.24 -1.18
N ALA A 178 16.92 -18.91 -1.25
CA ALA A 178 17.57 -18.14 -2.30
C ALA A 178 17.99 -16.78 -1.73
N SER A 179 19.04 -16.18 -2.29
CA SER A 179 19.44 -14.80 -1.99
C SER A 179 20.07 -14.16 -3.22
N GLY A 180 20.03 -12.83 -3.29
CA GLY A 180 20.55 -12.06 -4.39
C GLY A 180 20.75 -10.60 -4.03
N SER A 181 21.65 -9.93 -4.73
CA SER A 181 21.87 -8.49 -4.55
C SER A 181 20.77 -7.70 -5.25
N LEU A 182 20.32 -6.63 -4.60
CA LEU A 182 19.42 -5.66 -5.24
C LEU A 182 20.16 -4.91 -6.36
N PRO A 183 19.44 -4.38 -7.38
CA PRO A 183 20.05 -3.58 -8.44
C PRO A 183 20.85 -2.40 -7.89
N SER A 184 21.92 -2.03 -8.60
CA SER A 184 22.74 -0.88 -8.24
C SER A 184 21.89 0.40 -8.15
N GLY A 185 21.97 1.11 -7.02
CA GLY A 185 21.16 2.29 -6.74
C GLY A 185 19.90 2.03 -5.90
N MET A 186 19.48 0.76 -5.78
CA MET A 186 18.39 0.38 -4.87
C MET A 186 18.95 0.13 -3.47
N THR A 187 18.69 1.06 -2.56
CA THR A 187 19.06 0.99 -1.14
C THR A 187 17.93 0.40 -0.29
N ALA A 188 18.22 -0.04 0.93
CA ALA A 188 17.19 -0.45 1.89
C ALA A 188 16.12 0.64 2.09
N HIS A 189 16.53 1.91 2.14
CA HIS A 189 15.61 3.03 2.28
C HIS A 189 14.71 3.24 1.04
N SER A 190 15.24 3.07 -0.18
CA SER A 190 14.39 3.15 -1.38
C SER A 190 13.42 1.96 -1.46
N VAL A 191 13.81 0.77 -1.00
CA VAL A 191 12.88 -0.37 -0.90
C VAL A 191 11.80 -0.11 0.14
N PHE A 192 12.16 0.45 1.30
CA PHE A 192 11.20 0.91 2.30
C PHE A 192 10.21 1.94 1.73
N ALA A 193 10.70 2.87 0.89
CA ALA A 193 9.86 3.82 0.17
C ALA A 193 8.87 3.13 -0.77
N LEU A 194 9.26 2.08 -1.51
CA LEU A 194 8.32 1.33 -2.35
C LEU A 194 7.12 0.75 -1.55
N GLY A 195 7.34 0.33 -0.30
CA GLY A 195 6.24 -0.07 0.60
C GLY A 195 5.33 1.12 0.96
N ALA A 196 5.90 2.29 1.21
CA ALA A 196 5.15 3.52 1.45
C ALA A 196 4.32 3.94 0.22
N MET A 197 4.87 3.76 -0.97
CA MET A 197 4.20 4.02 -2.26
C MET A 197 2.95 3.14 -2.42
N MET A 198 3.08 1.84 -2.17
CA MET A 198 1.96 0.90 -2.21
C MET A 198 0.86 1.27 -1.21
N ARG A 199 1.23 1.60 0.04
CA ARG A 199 0.27 2.08 1.05
C ARG A 199 -0.40 3.39 0.65
N ALA A 200 0.35 4.32 0.06
CA ALA A 200 -0.18 5.59 -0.39
C ALA A 200 -1.30 5.41 -1.44
N SER A 201 -1.13 4.52 -2.41
CA SER A 201 -2.18 4.23 -3.40
C SER A 201 -3.39 3.51 -2.80
N GLN A 202 -3.19 2.53 -1.90
CA GLN A 202 -4.31 1.94 -1.15
C GLN A 202 -5.08 3.00 -0.34
N MET A 203 -4.39 3.93 0.30
CA MET A 203 -5.02 5.01 1.04
C MET A 203 -5.80 5.96 0.12
N ALA A 204 -5.27 6.29 -1.06
CA ALA A 204 -5.97 7.10 -2.04
C ALA A 204 -7.29 6.45 -2.49
N GLY A 205 -7.27 5.16 -2.85
CA GLY A 205 -8.49 4.44 -3.23
C GLY A 205 -9.52 4.34 -2.10
N ALA A 206 -9.06 4.14 -0.86
CA ALA A 206 -9.95 4.15 0.31
C ALA A 206 -10.60 5.53 0.54
N ILE A 207 -9.84 6.62 0.37
CA ILE A 207 -10.33 8.00 0.46
C ILE A 207 -11.38 8.30 -0.62
N GLU A 208 -11.15 7.88 -1.87
CA GLU A 208 -12.10 8.03 -2.98
C GLU A 208 -13.44 7.36 -2.67
N TRP A 209 -13.41 6.10 -2.20
CA TRP A 209 -14.64 5.40 -1.82
C TRP A 209 -15.35 6.10 -0.65
N ILE A 210 -14.61 6.58 0.36
CA ILE A 210 -15.19 7.27 1.52
C ILE A 210 -15.92 8.54 1.08
N LEU A 211 -15.35 9.31 0.17
CA LEU A 211 -16.00 10.48 -0.41
C LEU A 211 -17.30 10.09 -1.11
N GLU A 212 -17.26 9.12 -2.00
CA GLU A 212 -18.44 8.67 -2.77
C GLU A 212 -19.56 8.18 -1.85
N ALA A 213 -19.23 7.33 -0.87
CA ALA A 213 -20.19 6.84 0.11
C ALA A 213 -20.79 7.99 0.94
N SER A 214 -19.98 8.98 1.31
CA SER A 214 -20.45 10.17 2.06
C SER A 214 -21.38 11.05 1.23
N VAL A 215 -21.06 11.26 -0.05
CA VAL A 215 -21.93 12.01 -0.97
C VAL A 215 -23.26 11.30 -1.17
N GLN A 216 -23.23 9.98 -1.39
CA GLN A 216 -24.44 9.17 -1.52
C GLN A 216 -25.30 9.26 -0.24
N TYR A 217 -24.69 9.00 0.92
CA TYR A 217 -25.39 9.07 2.21
C TYR A 217 -26.00 10.46 2.47
N ALA A 218 -25.27 11.53 2.16
CA ALA A 218 -25.75 12.88 2.34
C ALA A 218 -26.97 13.23 1.45
N ASN A 219 -27.08 12.62 0.28
CA ASN A 219 -28.21 12.82 -0.62
C ASN A 219 -29.42 11.96 -0.23
N ASP A 220 -29.20 10.76 0.29
CA ASP A 220 -30.28 9.84 0.68
C ASP A 220 -30.88 10.18 2.05
N ARG A 221 -30.04 10.63 3.00
CA ARG A 221 -30.48 10.88 4.38
C ARG A 221 -31.21 12.22 4.49
N VAL A 222 -32.48 12.18 4.91
CA VAL A 222 -33.30 13.37 5.15
C VAL A 222 -33.35 13.70 6.64
N GLN A 223 -33.02 14.95 7.00
CA GLN A 223 -33.20 15.53 8.34
C GLN A 223 -33.69 16.97 8.24
N PHE A 224 -34.48 17.42 9.20
CA PHE A 224 -35.11 18.75 9.19
C PHE A 224 -35.82 19.06 7.85
N GLY A 225 -36.51 18.05 7.29
CA GLY A 225 -37.33 18.18 6.09
C GLY A 225 -36.59 18.21 4.74
N ARG A 226 -35.27 18.01 4.70
CA ARG A 226 -34.50 17.93 3.43
C ARG A 226 -33.26 17.03 3.52
N PRO A 227 -32.66 16.62 2.39
CA PRO A 227 -31.42 15.87 2.39
C PRO A 227 -30.27 16.58 3.12
N LEU A 228 -29.38 15.83 3.77
CA LEU A 228 -28.19 16.36 4.45
C LEU A 228 -27.30 17.17 3.49
N GLY A 229 -27.21 16.77 2.22
CA GLY A 229 -26.46 17.47 1.18
C GLY A 229 -26.98 18.89 0.85
N LYS A 230 -28.11 19.31 1.42
CA LYS A 230 -28.66 20.68 1.29
C LYS A 230 -28.24 21.64 2.42
N PHE A 231 -27.48 21.17 3.42
CA PHE A 231 -26.93 22.02 4.46
C PHE A 231 -25.52 22.48 4.08
N GLN A 232 -25.27 23.79 4.15
CA GLN A 232 -24.00 24.39 3.72
C GLN A 232 -22.78 23.77 4.42
N ALA A 233 -22.86 23.50 5.73
CA ALA A 233 -21.78 22.86 6.47
C ALA A 233 -21.41 21.47 5.90
N ILE A 234 -22.41 20.67 5.53
CA ILE A 234 -22.19 19.35 4.91
C ILE A 234 -21.60 19.51 3.51
N GLN A 235 -22.03 20.52 2.75
CA GLN A 235 -21.44 20.83 1.44
C GLN A 235 -19.97 21.24 1.54
N GLN A 236 -19.60 22.03 2.55
CA GLN A 236 -18.19 22.39 2.79
C GLN A 236 -17.35 21.16 3.13
N ASN A 237 -17.82 20.30 4.05
CA ASN A 237 -17.14 19.05 4.37
C ASN A 237 -16.92 18.19 3.10
N MET A 238 -17.95 18.00 2.28
CA MET A 238 -17.83 17.23 1.04
C MET A 238 -16.90 17.89 0.01
N ALA A 239 -16.88 19.22 -0.08
CA ALA A 239 -15.97 19.94 -0.97
C ALA A 239 -14.50 19.80 -0.53
N GLU A 240 -14.22 19.91 0.77
CA GLU A 240 -12.89 19.66 1.33
C GLU A 240 -12.44 18.22 1.08
N MET A 241 -13.32 17.24 1.38
CA MET A 241 -13.04 15.83 1.10
C MET A 241 -12.72 15.58 -0.38
N ALA A 242 -13.46 16.22 -1.30
CA ALA A 242 -13.21 16.11 -2.73
C ALA A 242 -11.83 16.66 -3.14
N GLY A 243 -11.41 17.80 -2.58
CA GLY A 243 -10.07 18.35 -2.80
C GLY A 243 -8.96 17.41 -2.28
N HIS A 244 -9.16 16.83 -1.10
CA HIS A 244 -8.24 15.84 -0.54
C HIS A 244 -8.17 14.55 -1.35
N ALA A 245 -9.31 14.03 -1.83
CA ALA A 245 -9.35 12.84 -2.68
C ALA A 245 -8.63 13.07 -4.01
N ALA A 246 -8.92 14.19 -4.70
CA ALA A 246 -8.28 14.52 -5.96
C ALA A 246 -6.75 14.67 -5.82
N ALA A 247 -6.29 15.39 -4.79
CA ALA A 247 -4.86 15.54 -4.51
C ALA A 247 -4.20 14.20 -4.13
N SER A 248 -4.91 13.33 -3.42
CA SER A 248 -4.41 12.02 -3.02
C SER A 248 -4.23 11.09 -4.22
N GLY A 249 -5.23 11.02 -5.11
CA GLY A 249 -5.14 10.22 -6.34
C GLY A 249 -4.04 10.71 -7.29
N ALA A 250 -3.86 12.03 -7.41
CA ALA A 250 -2.79 12.62 -8.22
C ALA A 250 -1.40 12.33 -7.64
N ALA A 251 -1.21 12.54 -6.33
CA ALA A 251 0.07 12.31 -5.68
C ALA A 251 0.48 10.83 -5.68
N ALA A 252 -0.49 9.92 -5.45
CA ALA A 252 -0.24 8.48 -5.57
C ALA A 252 0.22 8.11 -6.98
N LEU A 253 -0.50 8.55 -8.02
CA LEU A 253 -0.12 8.25 -9.41
C LEU A 253 1.27 8.80 -9.77
N GLY A 254 1.55 10.05 -9.39
CA GLY A 254 2.86 10.68 -9.63
C GLY A 254 4.02 9.91 -8.99
N ALA A 255 3.83 9.35 -7.80
CA ALA A 255 4.86 8.51 -7.16
C ALA A 255 5.17 7.23 -7.95
N PHE A 256 4.15 6.55 -8.49
CA PHE A 256 4.36 5.37 -9.33
C PHE A 256 4.97 5.72 -10.69
N GLN A 257 4.59 6.85 -11.30
CA GLN A 257 5.23 7.34 -12.53
C GLN A 257 6.70 7.72 -12.31
N ALA A 258 7.04 8.30 -11.16
CA ALA A 258 8.42 8.55 -10.78
C ALA A 258 9.20 7.24 -10.59
N ALA A 259 8.57 6.20 -10.02
CA ALA A 259 9.19 4.88 -9.89
C ALA A 259 9.46 4.20 -11.25
N ASP A 260 8.59 4.39 -12.24
CA ASP A 260 8.85 3.95 -13.62
C ASP A 260 10.12 4.61 -14.19
N LEU A 261 10.25 5.93 -14.04
CA LEU A 261 11.43 6.67 -14.49
C LEU A 261 12.70 6.29 -13.71
N ALA A 262 12.57 5.99 -12.42
CA ALA A 262 13.67 5.50 -11.60
C ALA A 262 14.17 4.12 -12.08
N HIS A 263 13.24 3.23 -12.45
CA HIS A 263 13.57 1.92 -13.00
C HIS A 263 14.33 2.00 -14.32
N GLU A 264 14.04 3.01 -15.14
CA GLU A 264 14.77 3.32 -16.38
C GLU A 264 16.13 4.00 -16.15
N GLY A 265 16.52 4.26 -14.89
CA GLY A 265 17.82 4.83 -14.51
C GLY A 265 17.87 6.36 -14.54
N ASN A 266 16.73 7.04 -14.59
CA ASN A 266 16.68 8.49 -14.78
C ASN A 266 16.83 9.30 -13.47
N VAL A 267 16.06 8.98 -12.41
CA VAL A 267 16.02 9.77 -11.14
C VAL A 267 15.54 8.89 -9.96
N ASP A 268 16.07 9.08 -8.74
CA ASP A 268 15.53 8.47 -7.50
C ASP A 268 14.11 8.97 -7.20
N SER A 269 13.12 8.06 -7.08
CA SER A 269 11.69 8.35 -6.85
C SER A 269 11.32 8.55 -5.37
N THR A 270 12.27 8.44 -4.44
CA THR A 270 12.00 8.49 -3.00
C THR A 270 11.32 9.79 -2.57
N PHE A 271 11.62 10.92 -3.22
CA PHE A 271 10.99 12.20 -2.90
C PHE A 271 9.51 12.24 -3.28
N GLU A 272 9.15 11.80 -4.47
CA GLU A 272 7.76 11.76 -4.94
C GLU A 272 6.94 10.80 -4.08
N ILE A 273 7.53 9.67 -3.69
CA ILE A 273 6.92 8.73 -2.75
C ILE A 273 6.71 9.38 -1.37
N ALA A 274 7.72 10.06 -0.82
CA ALA A 274 7.63 10.75 0.45
C ALA A 274 6.55 11.84 0.42
N ALA A 275 6.48 12.63 -0.66
CA ALA A 275 5.50 13.69 -0.85
C ALA A 275 4.08 13.12 -0.93
N ALA A 276 3.89 12.04 -1.70
CA ALA A 276 2.61 11.36 -1.79
C ALA A 276 2.17 10.78 -0.44
N LYS A 277 3.07 10.05 0.23
CA LYS A 277 2.80 9.44 1.53
C LYS A 277 2.44 10.49 2.58
N THR A 278 3.13 11.63 2.61
CA THR A 278 2.84 12.76 3.51
C THR A 278 1.45 13.36 3.21
N ARG A 279 1.21 13.73 1.94
CA ARG A 279 -0.05 14.39 1.50
C ARG A 279 -1.28 13.53 1.76
N ILE A 280 -1.18 12.23 1.50
CA ILE A 280 -2.27 11.26 1.62
C ILE A 280 -2.50 10.89 3.09
N SER A 281 -1.44 10.79 3.89
CA SER A 281 -1.57 10.55 5.33
C SER A 281 -2.25 11.72 6.03
N GLU A 282 -1.95 12.97 5.68
CA GLU A 282 -2.70 14.14 6.15
C GLU A 282 -4.18 14.05 5.74
N ALA A 283 -4.45 13.79 4.46
CA ALA A 283 -5.81 13.68 3.91
C ALA A 283 -6.66 12.63 4.65
N ALA A 284 -6.06 11.50 5.04
CA ALA A 284 -6.75 10.45 5.78
C ALA A 284 -7.40 10.97 7.07
N GLY A 285 -6.74 11.85 7.83
CA GLY A 285 -7.31 12.41 9.06
C GLY A 285 -8.52 13.30 8.79
N ILE A 286 -8.40 14.20 7.82
CA ILE A 286 -9.45 15.17 7.46
C ILE A 286 -10.67 14.45 6.86
N VAL A 287 -10.43 13.58 5.88
CA VAL A 287 -11.50 12.86 5.17
C VAL A 287 -12.27 11.94 6.11
N THR A 288 -11.57 11.19 6.98
CA THR A 288 -12.24 10.29 7.92
C THR A 288 -13.06 11.06 8.96
N SER A 289 -12.56 12.19 9.46
CA SER A 289 -13.29 13.06 10.40
C SER A 289 -14.59 13.57 9.78
N HIS A 290 -14.52 14.15 8.58
CA HIS A 290 -15.69 14.65 7.86
C HIS A 290 -16.68 13.54 7.51
N ALA A 291 -16.18 12.39 7.05
CA ALA A 291 -17.04 11.25 6.72
C ALA A 291 -17.82 10.75 7.94
N HIS A 292 -17.17 10.60 9.10
CA HIS A 292 -17.85 10.20 10.33
C HIS A 292 -18.84 11.26 10.82
N GLN A 293 -18.54 12.55 10.64
CA GLN A 293 -19.48 13.62 10.95
C GLN A 293 -20.73 13.58 10.05
N ILE A 294 -20.56 13.33 8.75
CA ILE A 294 -21.66 13.23 7.77
C ILE A 294 -22.56 12.02 8.06
N HIS A 295 -21.96 10.87 8.34
CA HIS A 295 -22.72 9.64 8.63
C HIS A 295 -23.35 9.65 10.03
N GLY A 296 -22.76 10.36 11.00
CA GLY A 296 -23.21 10.33 12.38
C GLY A 296 -23.11 8.91 12.97
N ALA A 297 -24.08 8.52 13.81
CA ALA A 297 -24.03 7.26 14.55
C ALA A 297 -23.83 6.02 13.67
N ILE A 298 -24.47 5.95 12.49
CA ILE A 298 -24.36 4.78 11.59
C ILE A 298 -22.93 4.59 11.06
N GLY A 299 -22.14 5.67 10.97
CA GLY A 299 -20.74 5.60 10.55
C GLY A 299 -19.84 4.87 11.54
N PHE A 300 -20.32 4.62 12.77
CA PHE A 300 -19.61 3.91 13.83
C PHE A 300 -20.16 2.49 14.08
N THR A 301 -21.21 2.06 13.37
CA THR A 301 -21.77 0.71 13.52
C THR A 301 -21.25 -0.23 12.44
N TYR A 302 -21.36 -1.54 12.70
CA TYR A 302 -21.12 -2.57 11.69
C TYR A 302 -22.21 -2.58 10.60
N GLU A 303 -23.28 -1.79 10.71
CA GLU A 303 -24.33 -1.73 9.68
C GLU A 303 -23.84 -1.05 8.40
N HIS A 304 -22.88 -0.12 8.50
CA HIS A 304 -22.32 0.61 7.36
C HIS A 304 -20.86 0.25 7.10
N ASP A 305 -20.46 0.21 5.84
CA ASP A 305 -19.13 -0.25 5.39
C ASP A 305 -17.98 0.78 5.61
N LEU A 306 -18.28 1.93 6.21
CA LEU A 306 -17.33 3.04 6.36
C LEU A 306 -16.10 2.60 7.18
N HIS A 307 -16.35 1.91 8.28
CA HIS A 307 -15.35 1.48 9.26
C HIS A 307 -14.30 0.51 8.68
N PHE A 308 -14.61 -0.23 7.61
CA PHE A 308 -13.63 -1.09 6.94
C PHE A 308 -12.48 -0.29 6.33
N ARG A 309 -12.76 0.93 5.84
CA ARG A 309 -11.74 1.78 5.19
C ARG A 309 -11.13 2.77 6.17
N THR A 310 -11.94 3.37 7.05
CA THR A 310 -11.40 4.36 7.99
C THR A 310 -10.37 3.73 8.94
N ARG A 311 -10.61 2.52 9.48
CA ARG A 311 -9.62 1.81 10.31
C ARG A 311 -8.34 1.43 9.56
N ARG A 312 -8.46 1.06 8.28
CA ARG A 312 -7.30 0.78 7.41
C ARG A 312 -6.48 2.03 7.16
N LEU A 313 -7.11 3.16 6.85
CA LEU A 313 -6.43 4.46 6.74
C LEU A 313 -5.63 4.79 8.00
N TRP A 314 -6.22 4.56 9.18
CA TRP A 314 -5.52 4.78 10.45
C TRP A 314 -4.33 3.83 10.67
N SER A 315 -4.42 2.57 10.25
CA SER A 315 -3.26 1.64 10.31
C SER A 315 -2.18 2.00 9.31
N TRP A 316 -2.56 2.18 8.04
CA TRP A 316 -1.64 2.35 6.92
C TRP A 316 -0.86 3.66 7.00
N ARG A 317 -1.40 4.70 7.66
CA ARG A 317 -0.67 5.97 7.83
C ARG A 317 0.64 5.80 8.60
N ASP A 318 0.73 4.83 9.50
CA ASP A 318 1.92 4.54 10.33
C ASP A 318 2.80 3.42 9.75
N GLU A 319 2.40 2.82 8.62
CA GLU A 319 3.15 1.76 7.95
C GLU A 319 4.10 2.35 6.91
N PHE A 320 5.31 1.80 6.83
CA PHE A 320 6.38 2.27 5.96
C PHE A 320 6.68 3.77 6.14
N GLY A 321 6.73 4.21 7.40
CA GLY A 321 7.00 5.59 7.78
C GLY A 321 5.72 6.43 7.86
N SER A 322 5.57 7.16 8.96
CA SER A 322 4.47 8.10 9.16
C SER A 322 4.62 9.36 8.31
N ASP A 323 3.60 10.20 8.28
CA ASP A 323 3.68 11.53 7.69
C ASP A 323 4.82 12.37 8.30
N SER A 324 5.03 12.29 9.61
CA SER A 324 6.13 13.00 10.27
C SER A 324 7.51 12.48 9.81
N TYR A 325 7.68 11.16 9.68
CA TYR A 325 8.92 10.57 9.19
C TYR A 325 9.26 11.08 7.78
N TRP A 326 8.30 11.03 6.86
CA TRP A 326 8.53 11.47 5.48
C TRP A 326 8.67 12.98 5.35
N ALA A 327 7.96 13.77 6.16
CA ALA A 327 8.13 15.22 6.23
C ALA A 327 9.53 15.59 6.74
N ASP A 328 10.03 14.93 7.79
CA ASP A 328 11.38 15.15 8.31
C ASP A 328 12.45 14.76 7.28
N TRP A 329 12.26 13.63 6.59
CA TRP A 329 13.14 13.21 5.51
C TRP A 329 13.18 14.24 4.37
N ILE A 330 12.03 14.72 3.91
CA ILE A 330 11.92 15.78 2.90
C ILE A 330 12.62 17.05 3.38
N GLY A 331 12.36 17.46 4.62
CA GLY A 331 12.98 18.64 5.23
C GLY A 331 14.51 18.53 5.25
N GLY A 332 15.04 17.37 5.64
CA GLY A 332 16.48 17.09 5.63
C GLY A 332 17.10 17.19 4.24
N ARG A 333 16.40 16.72 3.20
CA ARG A 333 16.85 16.85 1.80
C ARG A 333 16.87 18.30 1.32
N ILE A 334 15.82 19.07 1.65
CA ILE A 334 15.73 20.48 1.27
C ILE A 334 16.79 21.31 2.00
N LEU A 335 17.04 21.05 3.28
CA LEU A 335 18.06 21.76 4.06
C LEU A 335 19.50 21.46 3.60
N ALA A 336 19.70 20.37 2.85
CA ALA A 336 20.99 20.03 2.26
C ALA A 336 21.23 20.73 0.91
N LEU A 337 20.23 21.41 0.34
CA LEU A 337 20.37 22.23 -0.87
C LEU A 337 20.91 23.62 -0.52
N GLU A 338 21.64 24.23 -1.44
CA GLU A 338 21.95 25.65 -1.36
C GLU A 338 20.68 26.49 -1.56
N ALA A 339 20.65 27.71 -1.01
CA ALA A 339 19.44 28.54 -0.92
C ALA A 339 18.74 28.77 -2.28
N ASP A 340 19.51 28.89 -3.36
CA ASP A 340 19.01 29.15 -4.71
C ASP A 340 18.63 27.88 -5.50
N ASP A 341 18.93 26.70 -4.97
CA ASP A 341 18.79 25.42 -5.69
C ASP A 341 17.44 24.73 -5.46
N LEU A 342 16.64 25.16 -4.48
CA LEU A 342 15.35 24.52 -4.17
C LEU A 342 14.39 24.52 -5.37
N TRP A 343 14.16 25.69 -5.98
CA TRP A 343 13.20 25.80 -7.08
C TRP A 343 13.69 25.08 -8.35
N PRO A 344 14.95 25.27 -8.81
CA PRO A 344 15.52 24.47 -9.89
C PRO A 344 15.38 22.96 -9.62
N TRP A 345 15.79 22.50 -8.46
CA TRP A 345 15.71 21.08 -8.09
C TRP A 345 14.27 20.56 -8.17
N LEU A 346 13.31 21.27 -7.56
CA LEU A 346 11.91 20.86 -7.57
C LEU A 346 11.31 20.79 -8.98
N THR A 347 11.62 21.78 -9.84
CA THR A 347 11.08 21.83 -11.21
C THR A 347 11.70 20.82 -12.18
N THR A 348 12.83 20.21 -11.82
CA THR A 348 13.46 19.13 -12.60
C THR A 348 12.97 17.73 -12.22
N ARG A 349 12.17 17.63 -11.16
CA ARG A 349 11.62 16.36 -10.69
C ARG A 349 10.49 15.86 -11.60
N PRO A 350 10.33 14.54 -11.76
CA PRO A 350 9.23 13.98 -12.52
C PRO A 350 7.87 14.34 -11.89
N THR A 351 6.93 14.81 -12.72
CA THR A 351 5.56 15.17 -12.32
C THR A 351 4.52 14.22 -12.87
#